data_AF-A0A817E7L4-F1
#
_entry.id   AF-A0A817E7L4-F1
#
_cell.length_a   1.000
_cell.length_b   1.000
_cell.length_c   1.000
_cell.angle_alpha   90.00
_cell.angle_beta   90.00
_cell.angle_gamma   90.00
#
_symmetry.space_group_name_H-M   'P 1'
#
loop_
_entity.id
_entity.type
_entity.pdbx_description
1 polymer ?
#
loop_
_entity_poly.entity_id
_entity_poly.type
_entity_poly.pdbx_seq_one_letter_code
_entity_poly.pdbx_strand_id
1 'polypeptide(L)'
;MSSIRGKQRVSFGYKTVNRRENSLKSTPKEFLDYRDEQYTDFSPQNIPINKKRSRESNTPKFNKSKKFKQDNNTSYLNSADFHMLTDELLNHYTKAKQLESTFALKWKLCEDIFSMFIGIVPNLGVYLVGSSANGFATEDTDADICIVISSYPIDQKREAVKFLEITRRALRKKIFAGGCDLIRARVPILRFTDYATRLKCDVNINNITGIRNTDLLRFYAETDPRVAPLVLTLKSWAKFHNINDASQKTLSSYSITLMCLFYLQAIAKPSVVPVWQALLPNRFDVNIPVANLKRNDEPKLIWRSDNHQTLGELFIGFLKFFAKDFRYDRHAISVRMGCLIDKDDFLDNDVTNYGHVLLAIEEPFDLTNTARSVYDDDEFERIVRVFRRSYYTIDKTRSFSSILTEQFE
;
A
#
# COMPACT_ATOMS: atom_id res chain seq x y z
N MET A 1 -5.94 -40.87 -22.32
CA MET A 1 -6.89 -39.74 -22.14
C MET A 1 -6.94 -39.40 -20.65
N SER A 2 -6.07 -38.51 -20.21
CA SER A 2 -5.89 -38.10 -18.82
C SER A 2 -6.76 -36.86 -18.52
N SER A 3 -7.69 -37.01 -17.59
CA SER A 3 -8.57 -35.93 -17.13
C SER A 3 -7.82 -34.89 -16.32
N ILE A 4 -8.16 -33.64 -16.60
CA ILE A 4 -7.57 -32.40 -16.13
C ILE A 4 -7.71 -32.27 -14.61
N ARG A 5 -6.57 -32.05 -13.93
CA ARG A 5 -6.50 -31.64 -12.52
C ARG A 5 -7.08 -30.22 -12.39
N GLY A 6 -8.13 -30.08 -11.59
CA GLY A 6 -8.61 -28.78 -11.12
C GLY A 6 -7.53 -28.08 -10.30
N LYS A 7 -7.10 -26.90 -10.75
CA LYS A 7 -6.31 -25.98 -9.93
C LYS A 7 -7.19 -25.45 -8.80
N GLN A 8 -6.96 -25.91 -7.57
CA GLN A 8 -7.48 -25.27 -6.36
C GLN A 8 -6.87 -23.86 -6.31
N ARG A 9 -7.70 -22.83 -6.57
CA ARG A 9 -7.31 -21.43 -6.44
C ARG A 9 -7.21 -21.09 -4.95
N VAL A 10 -6.05 -20.61 -4.53
CA VAL A 10 -5.75 -20.10 -3.19
C VAL A 10 -6.74 -18.98 -2.85
N SER A 11 -7.44 -19.10 -1.72
CA SER A 11 -8.31 -18.03 -1.20
C SER A 11 -7.47 -16.80 -0.87
N PHE A 12 -7.82 -15.62 -1.40
CA PHE A 12 -7.05 -14.37 -1.36
C PHE A 12 -6.98 -13.70 0.03
N GLY A 13 -6.66 -14.43 1.08
CA GLY A 13 -6.25 -13.87 2.36
C GLY A 13 -7.37 -13.26 3.21
N TYR A 14 -8.60 -13.80 3.18
CA TYR A 14 -9.66 -13.37 4.12
C TYR A 14 -10.71 -14.43 4.41
N LYS A 15 -11.32 -14.36 5.60
CA LYS A 15 -12.45 -15.18 6.04
C LYS A 15 -13.49 -14.29 6.70
N THR A 16 -14.76 -14.48 6.36
CA THR A 16 -15.88 -13.69 6.89
C THR A 16 -17.07 -14.57 7.22
N VAL A 17 -17.89 -14.11 8.16
CA VAL A 17 -19.28 -14.58 8.32
C VAL A 17 -20.20 -13.38 8.38
N ASN A 18 -21.31 -13.49 7.68
CA ASN A 18 -22.39 -12.52 7.68
C ASN A 18 -23.62 -13.25 8.22
N ARG A 19 -23.87 -13.20 9.54
CA ARG A 19 -25.16 -13.64 10.05
C ARG A 19 -26.18 -12.58 9.65
N ARG A 20 -26.97 -12.86 8.61
CA ARG A 20 -28.18 -12.08 8.31
C ARG A 20 -28.96 -11.93 9.61
N GLU A 21 -29.39 -10.71 9.94
CA GLU A 21 -30.28 -10.42 11.06
C GLU A 21 -31.49 -11.37 11.00
N ASN A 22 -31.43 -12.46 11.76
CA ASN A 22 -32.57 -13.29 12.10
C ASN A 22 -32.20 -14.19 13.29
N SER A 23 -32.99 -14.03 14.35
CA SER A 23 -32.97 -14.71 15.65
C SER A 23 -31.89 -14.26 16.66
N LEU A 24 -32.31 -13.35 17.54
CA LEU A 24 -31.83 -13.28 18.92
C LEU A 24 -32.04 -14.65 19.59
N LYS A 25 -30.98 -15.44 19.74
CA LYS A 25 -30.91 -16.49 20.77
C LYS A 25 -29.53 -16.47 21.45
N SER A 26 -29.57 -16.03 22.70
CA SER A 26 -28.60 -16.19 23.80
C SER A 26 -27.14 -15.81 23.52
N THR A 27 -26.82 -14.52 23.68
CA THR A 27 -25.47 -14.02 23.98
C THR A 27 -25.15 -14.18 25.48
N PRO A 28 -23.91 -14.52 25.87
CA PRO A 28 -23.47 -14.50 27.27
C PRO A 28 -23.60 -13.09 27.87
N LYS A 29 -24.08 -13.02 29.12
CA LYS A 29 -24.46 -11.79 29.85
C LYS A 29 -23.34 -10.74 30.07
N GLU A 30 -22.09 -11.00 29.69
CA GLU A 30 -20.98 -10.05 29.86
C GLU A 30 -20.88 -8.98 28.75
N PHE A 31 -21.77 -9.03 27.73
CA PHE A 31 -21.75 -8.14 26.57
C PHE A 31 -22.96 -7.20 26.44
N LEU A 32 -23.91 -7.18 27.39
CA LEU A 32 -25.22 -6.52 27.22
C LEU A 32 -25.55 -5.34 28.15
N ASP A 33 -24.70 -4.98 29.11
CA ASP A 33 -24.83 -3.65 29.73
C ASP A 33 -24.16 -2.61 28.81
N TYR A 34 -24.75 -1.42 28.70
CA TYR A 34 -24.31 -0.23 27.92
C TYR A 34 -25.00 0.08 26.59
N ARG A 35 -26.16 -0.49 26.29
CA ARG A 35 -27.09 0.15 25.35
C ARG A 35 -28.32 0.63 26.09
N ASP A 36 -28.21 1.78 26.73
CA ASP A 36 -29.34 2.68 26.89
C ASP A 36 -28.84 4.11 27.14
N GLU A 37 -29.61 5.04 26.59
CA GLU A 37 -29.62 6.50 26.77
C GLU A 37 -28.87 7.38 25.75
N GLN A 38 -29.72 7.99 24.91
CA GLN A 38 -29.63 9.32 24.28
C GLN A 38 -29.01 9.42 22.87
N TYR A 39 -29.85 9.17 21.87
CA TYR A 39 -29.79 9.87 20.59
C TYR A 39 -31.14 10.55 20.33
N THR A 40 -31.15 11.87 20.41
CA THR A 40 -32.23 12.72 19.93
C THR A 40 -31.85 13.27 18.56
N ASP A 41 -32.72 12.96 17.60
CA ASP A 41 -33.07 13.59 16.33
C ASP A 41 -32.23 14.79 15.83
N PHE A 42 -31.55 14.61 14.69
CA PHE A 42 -31.12 15.73 13.83
C PHE A 42 -31.42 15.40 12.37
N SER A 43 -32.45 16.07 11.84
CA SER A 43 -32.76 16.15 10.40
C SER A 43 -31.71 16.98 9.66
N PRO A 44 -31.30 16.59 8.44
CA PRO A 44 -30.37 17.38 7.63
C PRO A 44 -31.08 18.54 6.92
N GLN A 45 -30.63 19.76 7.19
CA GLN A 45 -31.02 20.95 6.44
C GLN A 45 -30.17 21.11 5.16
N ASN A 46 -30.85 21.43 4.07
CA ASN A 46 -30.33 21.67 2.72
C ASN A 46 -29.33 22.83 2.65
N ILE A 47 -28.24 22.63 1.90
CA ILE A 47 -27.35 23.71 1.44
C ILE A 47 -27.18 23.60 -0.10
N PRO A 48 -27.18 24.71 -0.86
CA PRO A 48 -27.55 24.73 -2.27
C PRO A 48 -26.39 24.47 -3.24
N ILE A 49 -26.73 23.80 -4.35
CA ILE A 49 -25.89 23.60 -5.53
C ILE A 49 -25.76 24.91 -6.30
N ASN A 50 -24.53 25.42 -6.47
CA ASN A 50 -24.27 26.57 -7.33
C ASN A 50 -23.55 26.14 -8.62
N LYS A 51 -24.28 26.15 -9.74
CA LYS A 51 -23.78 25.92 -11.11
C LYS A 51 -23.19 27.23 -11.67
N LYS A 52 -21.90 27.25 -12.01
CA LYS A 52 -21.31 28.19 -13.00
C LYS A 52 -20.15 27.48 -13.71
N ARG A 53 -20.31 27.07 -14.97
CA ARG A 53 -20.17 27.80 -16.25
C ARG A 53 -18.86 27.40 -16.95
N SER A 54 -19.04 26.64 -18.02
CA SER A 54 -18.08 26.26 -19.05
C SER A 54 -17.46 27.47 -19.74
N ARG A 55 -16.15 27.39 -20.01
CA ARG A 55 -15.48 28.13 -21.10
C ARG A 55 -14.52 27.20 -21.83
N GLU A 56 -14.75 27.09 -23.14
CA GLU A 56 -13.95 26.34 -24.09
C GLU A 56 -12.73 27.14 -24.58
N SER A 57 -11.77 26.37 -25.11
CA SER A 57 -10.76 26.70 -26.14
C SER A 57 -9.50 27.46 -25.72
N ASN A 58 -8.35 26.78 -25.81
CA ASN A 58 -7.40 26.99 -26.92
C ASN A 58 -6.20 26.02 -26.85
N THR A 59 -6.08 25.18 -27.87
CA THR A 59 -4.90 24.35 -28.15
C THR A 59 -3.86 25.12 -28.96
N PRO A 60 -2.56 25.11 -28.61
CA PRO A 60 -1.50 25.51 -29.52
C PRO A 60 -0.94 24.30 -30.29
N LYS A 61 -0.92 24.42 -31.62
CA LYS A 61 -0.21 23.55 -32.57
C LYS A 61 1.30 23.74 -32.42
N PHE A 62 2.08 22.66 -32.37
CA PHE A 62 3.55 22.71 -32.48
C PHE A 62 4.04 22.07 -33.79
N ASN A 63 4.92 22.82 -34.46
CA ASN A 63 5.52 22.53 -35.76
C ASN A 63 6.69 21.54 -35.68
N LYS A 64 6.95 20.89 -36.83
CA LYS A 64 7.94 19.83 -37.06
C LYS A 64 9.41 20.29 -37.03
N SER A 65 10.23 19.31 -36.60
CA SER A 65 11.58 18.92 -37.07
C SER A 65 12.83 19.72 -36.69
N LYS A 66 13.76 19.00 -36.03
CA LYS A 66 15.18 18.88 -36.42
C LYS A 66 15.67 17.45 -36.10
N LYS A 67 16.14 16.73 -37.12
CA LYS A 67 16.79 15.41 -37.01
C LYS A 67 18.19 15.61 -36.43
N PHE A 68 18.48 15.02 -35.28
CA PHE A 68 19.86 14.75 -34.84
C PHE A 68 20.24 13.34 -35.28
N LYS A 69 21.40 13.19 -35.93
CA LYS A 69 22.01 11.89 -36.22
C LYS A 69 22.44 11.27 -34.90
N GLN A 70 21.94 10.09 -34.60
CA GLN A 70 22.33 9.29 -33.44
C GLN A 70 23.42 8.32 -33.89
N ASP A 71 24.58 8.36 -33.24
CA ASP A 71 25.66 7.41 -33.47
C ASP A 71 25.24 6.04 -32.94
N ASN A 72 25.06 5.08 -33.87
CA ASN A 72 24.45 3.78 -33.59
C ASN A 72 25.24 2.92 -32.59
N ASN A 73 26.53 3.15 -32.35
CA ASN A 73 27.32 2.34 -31.40
C ASN A 73 27.04 2.65 -29.93
N THR A 74 26.67 3.89 -29.58
CA THR A 74 26.38 4.27 -28.19
C THR A 74 25.00 3.77 -27.74
N SER A 75 24.04 3.61 -28.65
CA SER A 75 22.71 3.08 -28.32
C SER A 75 22.73 1.59 -27.99
N TYR A 76 23.56 0.79 -28.67
CA TYR A 76 23.66 -0.66 -28.38
C TYR A 76 24.34 -0.93 -27.04
N LEU A 77 25.41 -0.21 -26.71
CA LEU A 77 26.10 -0.32 -25.42
C LEU A 77 25.18 0.10 -24.26
N ASN A 78 24.50 1.25 -24.40
CA ASN A 78 23.51 1.69 -23.41
C ASN A 78 22.39 0.65 -23.22
N SER A 79 21.86 0.09 -24.32
CA SER A 79 20.82 -0.94 -24.25
C SER A 79 21.29 -2.20 -23.50
N ALA A 80 22.51 -2.67 -23.75
CA ALA A 80 23.07 -3.85 -23.08
C ALA A 80 23.24 -3.62 -21.57
N ASP A 81 23.69 -2.43 -21.17
CA ASP A 81 23.89 -2.10 -19.76
C ASP A 81 22.55 -2.03 -18.98
N PHE A 82 21.48 -1.51 -19.60
CA PHE A 82 20.14 -1.53 -19.00
C PHE A 82 19.56 -2.95 -18.88
N HIS A 83 19.92 -3.86 -19.79
CA HIS A 83 19.56 -5.27 -19.66
C HIS A 83 20.27 -5.94 -18.49
N MET A 84 21.57 -5.69 -18.29
CA MET A 84 22.31 -6.23 -17.15
C MET A 84 21.73 -5.74 -15.82
N LEU A 85 21.43 -4.44 -15.71
CA LEU A 85 20.77 -3.91 -14.51
C LEU A 85 19.39 -4.54 -14.29
N THR A 86 18.63 -4.72 -15.36
CA THR A 86 17.31 -5.37 -15.31
C THR A 86 17.41 -6.79 -14.74
N ASP A 87 18.37 -7.57 -15.21
CA ASP A 87 18.59 -8.94 -14.73
C ASP A 87 19.00 -8.97 -13.26
N GLU A 88 19.85 -8.03 -12.83
CA GLU A 88 20.26 -7.89 -11.44
C GLU A 88 19.08 -7.59 -10.51
N LEU A 89 18.23 -6.63 -10.91
CA LEU A 89 17.01 -6.27 -10.18
C LEU A 89 16.00 -7.43 -10.12
N LEU A 90 15.81 -8.16 -11.23
CA LEU A 90 14.93 -9.33 -11.28
C LEU A 90 15.44 -10.49 -10.43
N ASN A 91 16.76 -10.71 -10.40
CA ASN A 91 17.38 -11.72 -9.54
C ASN A 91 17.20 -11.37 -8.06
N HIS A 92 17.42 -10.10 -7.69
CA HIS A 92 17.17 -9.61 -6.33
C HIS A 92 15.70 -9.79 -5.93
N TYR A 93 14.77 -9.38 -6.80
CA TYR A 93 13.33 -9.59 -6.61
C TYR A 93 13.00 -11.07 -6.39
N THR A 94 13.52 -11.96 -7.24
CA THR A 94 13.20 -13.39 -7.21
C THR A 94 13.67 -14.06 -5.92
N LYS A 95 14.82 -13.63 -5.38
CA LYS A 95 15.36 -14.11 -4.11
C LYS A 95 14.63 -13.55 -2.89
N ALA A 96 14.16 -12.30 -2.97
CA ALA A 96 13.57 -11.61 -1.83
C ALA A 96 12.06 -11.81 -1.69
N LYS A 97 11.33 -12.01 -2.80
CA LYS A 97 9.86 -12.06 -2.81
C LYS A 97 9.31 -13.15 -1.89
N GLN A 98 8.14 -12.88 -1.33
CA GLN A 98 7.43 -13.85 -0.50
C GLN A 98 7.12 -15.14 -1.27
N LEU A 99 7.38 -16.28 -0.65
CA LEU A 99 7.04 -17.61 -1.15
C LEU A 99 5.58 -17.96 -0.84
N GLU A 100 5.00 -18.81 -1.68
CA GLU A 100 3.63 -19.30 -1.50
C GLU A 100 3.47 -20.08 -0.17
N SER A 101 4.50 -20.81 0.24
CA SER A 101 4.52 -21.50 1.54
C SER A 101 4.41 -20.54 2.72
N THR A 102 5.11 -19.40 2.66
CA THR A 102 5.10 -18.39 3.72
C THR A 102 3.80 -17.62 3.73
N PHE A 103 3.24 -17.32 2.55
CA PHE A 103 1.86 -16.82 2.45
C PHE A 103 0.86 -17.79 3.09
N ALA A 104 0.97 -19.09 2.79
CA ALA A 104 0.07 -20.11 3.31
C ALA A 104 0.14 -20.21 4.85
N LEU A 105 1.31 -20.06 5.46
CA LEU A 105 1.46 -20.00 6.92
C LEU A 105 0.78 -18.77 7.52
N LYS A 106 1.01 -17.59 6.94
CA LYS A 106 0.33 -16.34 7.36
C LYS A 106 -1.19 -16.44 7.21
N TRP A 107 -1.63 -17.10 6.14
CA TRP A 107 -3.03 -17.33 5.88
C TRP A 107 -3.64 -18.29 6.90
N LYS A 108 -2.96 -19.40 7.20
CA LYS A 108 -3.38 -20.36 8.22
C LYS A 108 -3.57 -19.69 9.59
N LEU A 109 -2.66 -18.80 9.99
CA LEU A 109 -2.80 -18.00 11.21
C LEU A 109 -4.08 -17.14 11.20
N CYS A 110 -4.45 -16.53 10.07
CA CYS A 110 -5.71 -15.80 9.94
C CYS A 110 -6.92 -16.73 10.14
N GLU A 111 -6.87 -17.96 9.60
CA GLU A 111 -7.94 -18.95 9.81
C GLU A 111 -8.07 -19.39 11.27
N ASP A 112 -6.94 -19.53 11.96
CA ASP A 112 -6.92 -19.91 13.36
C ASP A 112 -7.49 -18.79 14.24
N ILE A 113 -7.09 -17.53 14.00
CA ILE A 113 -7.66 -16.34 14.65
C ILE A 113 -9.17 -16.24 14.39
N PHE A 114 -9.60 -16.43 13.14
CA PHE A 114 -11.02 -16.42 12.78
C PHE A 114 -11.81 -17.46 13.58
N SER A 115 -11.28 -18.68 13.69
CA SER A 115 -11.89 -19.78 14.44
C SER A 115 -11.98 -19.49 15.94
N MET A 116 -11.18 -18.57 16.49
CA MET A 116 -11.28 -18.18 17.89
C MET A 116 -12.54 -17.37 18.21
N PHE A 117 -13.05 -16.59 17.25
CA PHE A 117 -14.07 -15.57 17.50
C PHE A 117 -15.38 -15.80 16.74
N ILE A 118 -15.43 -16.73 15.79
CA ILE A 118 -16.58 -16.89 14.90
C ILE A 118 -17.91 -17.22 15.62
N GLY A 119 -17.87 -17.92 16.74
CA GLY A 119 -19.06 -18.21 17.56
C GLY A 119 -19.54 -17.04 18.42
N ILE A 120 -18.74 -15.97 18.52
CA ILE A 120 -18.93 -14.86 19.48
C ILE A 120 -19.23 -13.55 18.75
N VAL A 121 -18.58 -13.30 17.61
CA VAL A 121 -18.68 -12.04 16.86
C VAL A 121 -19.54 -12.24 15.60
N PRO A 122 -20.71 -11.57 15.49
CA PRO A 122 -21.69 -11.85 14.43
C PRO A 122 -21.25 -11.41 13.02
N ASN A 123 -20.49 -10.32 12.91
CA ASN A 123 -19.99 -9.74 11.66
C ASN A 123 -18.47 -9.90 11.54
N LEU A 124 -17.95 -11.05 11.98
CA LEU A 124 -16.52 -11.30 12.00
C LEU A 124 -15.95 -11.37 10.59
N GLY A 125 -14.92 -10.57 10.34
CA GLY A 125 -14.00 -10.76 9.24
C GLY A 125 -12.57 -10.76 9.74
N VAL A 126 -11.73 -11.64 9.22
CA VAL A 126 -10.28 -11.62 9.46
C VAL A 126 -9.60 -11.53 8.11
N TYR A 127 -8.79 -10.49 7.94
CA TYR A 127 -8.18 -10.11 6.68
C TYR A 127 -6.68 -10.04 6.86
N LEU A 128 -5.94 -10.76 6.01
CA LEU A 128 -4.52 -10.49 5.80
C LEU A 128 -4.43 -9.21 4.96
N VAL A 129 -3.69 -8.23 5.45
CA VAL A 129 -3.54 -6.90 4.86
C VAL A 129 -2.06 -6.57 4.64
N GLY A 130 -1.81 -5.38 4.09
CA GLY A 130 -0.46 -4.87 3.91
C GLY A 130 0.33 -5.69 2.88
N SER A 131 1.66 -5.66 3.05
CA SER A 131 2.59 -6.25 2.08
C SER A 131 2.32 -7.74 1.84
N SER A 132 1.92 -8.47 2.88
CA SER A 132 1.64 -9.91 2.83
C SER A 132 0.56 -10.31 1.83
N ALA A 133 -0.40 -9.42 1.54
CA ALA A 133 -1.55 -9.71 0.67
C ALA A 133 -1.70 -8.74 -0.52
N ASN A 134 -0.84 -7.72 -0.63
CA ASN A 134 -0.90 -6.73 -1.70
C ASN A 134 0.06 -6.99 -2.88
N GLY A 135 0.82 -8.09 -2.86
CA GLY A 135 1.78 -8.44 -3.92
C GLY A 135 3.18 -7.82 -3.76
N PHE A 136 3.43 -7.08 -2.68
CA PHE A 136 4.71 -6.39 -2.39
C PHE A 136 5.37 -6.88 -1.10
N ALA A 137 5.19 -8.15 -0.73
CA ALA A 137 5.91 -8.78 0.38
C ALA A 137 7.24 -9.39 -0.04
N THR A 138 8.19 -9.27 0.87
CA THR A 138 9.40 -10.09 0.96
C THR A 138 9.20 -11.23 1.96
N GLU A 139 10.11 -12.20 1.97
CA GLU A 139 10.02 -13.35 2.87
C GLU A 139 10.11 -13.00 4.36
N ASP A 140 10.80 -11.90 4.68
CA ASP A 140 10.95 -11.36 6.04
C ASP A 140 9.85 -10.36 6.44
N THR A 141 8.85 -10.14 5.58
CA THR A 141 7.74 -9.20 5.85
C THR A 141 6.83 -9.74 6.96
N ASP A 142 6.46 -8.89 7.91
CA ASP A 142 5.52 -9.22 8.99
C ASP A 142 4.10 -9.50 8.47
N ALA A 143 3.31 -10.25 9.23
CA ALA A 143 1.91 -10.53 8.92
C ALA A 143 1.01 -9.43 9.52
N ASP A 144 0.53 -8.50 8.69
CA ASP A 144 -0.47 -7.52 9.11
C ASP A 144 -1.88 -8.11 9.01
N ILE A 145 -2.63 -8.11 10.10
CA ILE A 145 -3.97 -8.71 10.19
C ILE A 145 -4.97 -7.65 10.66
N CYS A 146 -6.07 -7.50 9.93
CA CYS A 146 -7.21 -6.67 10.33
C CYS A 146 -8.38 -7.57 10.73
N ILE A 147 -8.82 -7.44 11.98
CA ILE A 147 -10.05 -8.09 12.46
C ILE A 147 -11.19 -7.07 12.36
N VAL A 148 -12.21 -7.38 11.58
CA VAL A 148 -13.44 -6.61 11.46
C VAL A 148 -14.49 -7.24 12.35
N ILE A 149 -15.01 -6.47 13.30
CA ILE A 149 -16.03 -6.89 14.27
C ILE A 149 -17.37 -6.17 14.08
N SER A 150 -17.36 -5.07 13.33
CA SER A 150 -18.52 -4.21 13.06
C SER A 150 -18.45 -3.67 11.63
N SER A 151 -19.61 -3.48 11.00
CA SER A 151 -19.74 -2.77 9.71
C SER A 151 -19.74 -1.24 9.88
N TYR A 152 -19.88 -0.76 11.12
CA TYR A 152 -19.85 0.65 11.47
C TYR A 152 -18.47 1.06 12.03
N PRO A 153 -18.13 2.35 12.00
CA PRO A 153 -16.96 2.87 12.71
C PRO A 153 -17.02 2.47 14.19
N ILE A 154 -15.84 2.18 14.77
CA ILE A 154 -15.68 1.88 16.20
C ILE A 154 -14.73 2.88 16.84
N ASP A 155 -14.85 3.10 18.14
CA ASP A 155 -13.87 3.89 18.89
C ASP A 155 -12.54 3.15 18.97
N GLN A 156 -11.55 3.63 18.22
CA GLN A 156 -10.20 3.06 18.19
C GLN A 156 -9.49 3.12 19.55
N LYS A 157 -9.79 4.09 20.41
CA LYS A 157 -9.12 4.23 21.72
C LYS A 157 -9.75 3.38 22.81
N ARG A 158 -11.02 2.98 22.66
CA ARG A 158 -11.77 2.21 23.67
C ARG A 158 -12.14 0.82 23.19
N GLU A 159 -13.00 0.73 22.18
CA GLU A 159 -13.56 -0.53 21.68
C GLU A 159 -12.48 -1.41 21.04
N ALA A 160 -11.66 -0.85 20.14
CA ALA A 160 -10.58 -1.59 19.49
C ALA A 160 -9.56 -2.10 20.51
N VAL A 161 -9.13 -1.24 21.45
CA VAL A 161 -8.21 -1.62 22.53
C VAL A 161 -8.76 -2.77 23.39
N LYS A 162 -10.04 -2.69 23.77
CA LYS A 162 -10.70 -3.75 24.55
C LYS A 162 -10.70 -5.07 23.78
N PHE A 163 -11.00 -5.02 22.48
CA PHE A 163 -11.00 -6.22 21.66
C PHE A 163 -9.59 -6.79 21.46
N LEU A 164 -8.56 -5.95 21.24
CA LEU A 164 -7.16 -6.39 21.17
C LEU A 164 -6.70 -7.07 22.47
N GLU A 165 -7.18 -6.62 23.62
CA GLU A 165 -6.89 -7.27 24.91
C GLU A 165 -7.54 -8.66 25.02
N ILE A 166 -8.76 -8.82 24.50
CA ILE A 166 -9.41 -10.14 24.37
C ILE A 166 -8.60 -11.02 23.40
N THR A 167 -8.19 -10.47 22.26
CA THR A 167 -7.36 -11.16 21.27
C THR A 167 -6.04 -11.61 21.88
N ARG A 168 -5.34 -10.75 22.62
CA ARG A 168 -4.09 -11.06 23.33
C ARG A 168 -4.22 -12.29 24.23
N ARG A 169 -5.28 -12.37 25.03
CA ARG A 169 -5.55 -13.52 25.91
C ARG A 169 -5.81 -14.79 25.13
N ALA A 170 -6.59 -14.70 24.05
CA ALA A 170 -6.88 -15.84 23.18
C ALA A 170 -5.61 -16.36 22.47
N LEU A 171 -4.77 -15.47 21.94
CA LEU A 171 -3.53 -15.83 21.24
C LEU A 171 -2.54 -16.53 22.18
N ARG A 172 -2.33 -15.99 23.38
CA ARG A 172 -1.45 -16.62 24.39
C ARG A 172 -1.92 -18.03 24.77
N LYS A 173 -3.25 -18.25 24.85
CA LYS A 173 -3.83 -19.53 25.25
C LYS A 173 -3.87 -20.57 24.11
N LYS A 174 -4.19 -20.15 22.88
CA LYS A 174 -4.50 -21.07 21.77
C LYS A 174 -3.35 -21.31 20.79
N ILE A 175 -2.48 -20.31 20.58
CA ILE A 175 -1.38 -20.39 19.59
C ILE A 175 -0.01 -20.17 20.24
N PHE A 176 0.06 -20.13 21.57
CA PHE A 176 1.30 -19.93 22.32
C PHE A 176 2.09 -18.70 21.84
N ALA A 177 1.39 -17.60 21.54
CA ALA A 177 2.01 -16.38 21.04
C ALA A 177 3.00 -15.78 22.06
N GLY A 178 4.22 -15.52 21.59
CA GLY A 178 5.28 -14.82 22.30
C GLY A 178 5.29 -13.32 22.07
N GLY A 179 5.94 -12.57 22.98
CA GLY A 179 6.19 -11.13 22.80
C GLY A 179 4.93 -10.34 22.43
N CYS A 180 3.85 -10.58 23.17
CA CYS A 180 2.51 -10.15 22.79
C CYS A 180 2.19 -8.79 23.45
N ASP A 181 2.52 -7.72 22.72
CA ASP A 181 2.59 -6.33 23.16
C ASP A 181 1.52 -5.47 22.49
N LEU A 182 0.78 -4.72 23.30
CA LEU A 182 -0.25 -3.79 22.83
C LEU A 182 0.33 -2.38 22.70
N ILE A 183 0.47 -1.90 21.47
CA ILE A 183 0.94 -0.57 21.14
C ILE A 183 -0.26 0.37 20.98
N ARG A 184 -0.37 1.37 21.85
CA ARG A 184 -1.48 2.34 21.88
C ARG A 184 -1.17 3.57 21.03
N ALA A 185 -1.23 3.42 19.71
CA ALA A 185 -1.14 4.52 18.75
C ALA A 185 -2.54 5.01 18.31
N ARG A 186 -2.62 5.90 17.30
CA ARG A 186 -3.91 6.35 16.71
C ARG A 186 -4.76 5.17 16.21
N VAL A 187 -4.11 4.19 15.58
CA VAL A 187 -4.66 2.87 15.31
C VAL A 187 -3.89 1.89 16.20
N PRO A 188 -4.48 1.39 17.29
CA PRO A 188 -3.79 0.46 18.18
C PRO A 188 -3.45 -0.85 17.47
N ILE A 189 -2.28 -1.39 17.79
CA ILE A 189 -1.75 -2.61 17.19
C ILE A 189 -1.35 -3.56 18.31
N LEU A 190 -1.77 -4.82 18.19
CA LEU A 190 -1.24 -5.92 18.99
C LEU A 190 -0.15 -6.64 18.19
N ARG A 191 1.10 -6.45 18.61
CA ARG A 191 2.27 -7.11 18.04
C ARG A 191 2.53 -8.42 18.76
N PHE A 192 2.83 -9.49 18.03
CA PHE A 192 3.24 -10.77 18.62
C PHE A 192 4.08 -11.61 17.67
N THR A 193 4.68 -12.68 18.20
CA THR A 193 5.33 -13.73 17.41
C THR A 193 4.60 -15.05 17.62
N ASP A 194 4.17 -15.69 16.53
CA ASP A 194 3.74 -17.08 16.57
C ASP A 194 4.98 -17.97 16.72
N TYR A 195 5.13 -18.65 17.85
CA TYR A 195 6.33 -19.45 18.11
C TYR A 195 6.43 -20.70 17.24
N ALA A 196 5.32 -21.25 16.76
CA ALA A 196 5.34 -22.44 15.92
C ALA A 196 5.94 -22.14 14.55
N THR A 197 5.56 -21.01 13.96
CA THR A 197 5.97 -20.60 12.60
C THR A 197 7.08 -19.55 12.59
N ARG A 198 7.39 -18.94 13.73
CA ARG A 198 8.28 -17.76 13.90
C ARG A 198 7.79 -16.50 13.19
N LEU A 199 6.53 -16.47 12.74
CA LEU A 199 5.95 -15.29 12.10
C LEU A 199 5.74 -14.16 13.11
N LYS A 200 6.28 -12.99 12.77
CA LYS A 200 5.93 -11.73 13.45
C LYS A 200 4.64 -11.19 12.86
N CYS A 201 3.75 -10.73 13.74
CA CYS A 201 2.39 -10.38 13.37
C CYS A 201 1.93 -9.12 14.07
N ASP A 202 1.23 -8.26 13.34
CA ASP A 202 0.61 -7.03 13.83
C ASP A 202 -0.90 -7.11 13.59
N VAL A 203 -1.69 -7.11 14.67
CA VAL A 203 -3.17 -7.16 14.60
C VAL A 203 -3.76 -5.80 14.93
N ASN A 204 -4.65 -5.30 14.08
CA ASN A 204 -5.49 -4.14 14.34
C ASN A 204 -6.99 -4.50 14.22
N ILE A 205 -7.85 -3.64 14.75
CA ILE A 205 -9.31 -3.86 14.73
C ILE A 205 -9.98 -2.78 13.87
N ASN A 206 -10.82 -3.21 12.94
CA ASN A 206 -11.64 -2.33 12.09
C ASN A 206 -10.84 -1.24 11.33
N ASN A 207 -9.55 -1.45 11.03
CA ASN A 207 -8.82 -0.56 10.11
C ASN A 207 -9.21 -0.88 8.66
N ILE A 208 -10.38 -0.36 8.26
CA ILE A 208 -10.99 -0.63 6.95
C ILE A 208 -10.13 -0.08 5.80
N THR A 209 -9.51 1.09 5.98
CA THR A 209 -8.61 1.70 4.98
C THR A 209 -7.47 0.75 4.61
N GLY A 210 -6.87 0.06 5.59
CA GLY A 210 -5.83 -0.94 5.34
C GLY A 210 -6.28 -2.08 4.44
N ILE A 211 -7.53 -2.53 4.55
CA ILE A 211 -8.08 -3.59 3.70
C ILE A 211 -8.28 -3.08 2.26
N ARG A 212 -8.81 -1.86 2.10
CA ARG A 212 -9.00 -1.22 0.79
C ARG A 212 -7.67 -1.00 0.06
N ASN A 213 -6.68 -0.48 0.78
CA ASN A 213 -5.32 -0.29 0.27
C ASN A 213 -4.69 -1.59 -0.18
N THR A 214 -4.86 -2.65 0.60
CA THR A 214 -4.34 -3.97 0.24
C THR A 214 -4.93 -4.43 -1.10
N ASP A 215 -6.23 -4.26 -1.30
CA ASP A 215 -6.88 -4.65 -2.56
C ASP A 215 -6.45 -3.76 -3.75
N LEU A 216 -6.39 -2.43 -3.56
CA LEU A 216 -5.93 -1.49 -4.59
C LEU A 216 -4.49 -1.77 -5.01
N LEU A 217 -3.59 -1.92 -4.04
CA LEU A 217 -2.18 -2.19 -4.27
C LEU A 217 -1.95 -3.55 -4.94
N ARG A 218 -2.70 -4.59 -4.56
CA ARG A 218 -2.69 -5.86 -5.27
C ARG A 218 -3.07 -5.70 -6.73
N PHE A 219 -4.12 -4.93 -7.00
CA PHE A 219 -4.57 -4.68 -8.36
C PHE A 219 -3.47 -4.00 -9.19
N TYR A 220 -2.74 -3.04 -8.61
CA TYR A 220 -1.54 -2.48 -9.22
C TYR A 220 -0.41 -3.49 -9.42
N ALA A 221 -0.09 -4.30 -8.41
CA ALA A 221 0.97 -5.32 -8.47
C ALA A 221 0.74 -6.31 -9.61
N GLU A 222 -0.53 -6.66 -9.85
CA GLU A 222 -0.95 -7.59 -10.90
C GLU A 222 -1.11 -6.91 -12.27
N THR A 223 -0.99 -5.59 -12.39
CA THR A 223 -1.24 -4.87 -13.65
C THR A 223 -0.15 -5.11 -14.71
N ASP A 224 1.11 -4.95 -14.34
CA ASP A 224 2.26 -5.06 -15.25
C ASP A 224 3.39 -5.84 -14.54
N PRO A 225 4.09 -6.76 -15.23
CA PRO A 225 5.11 -7.61 -14.62
C PRO A 225 6.29 -6.85 -14.02
N ARG A 226 6.52 -5.58 -14.39
CA ARG A 226 7.61 -4.75 -13.86
C ARG A 226 7.27 -4.10 -12.51
N VAL A 227 5.99 -4.02 -12.13
CA VAL A 227 5.55 -3.28 -10.92
C VAL A 227 6.09 -3.91 -9.64
N ALA A 228 5.82 -5.20 -9.41
CA ALA A 228 6.27 -5.86 -8.18
C ALA A 228 7.80 -5.94 -8.05
N PRO A 229 8.58 -6.29 -9.11
CA PRO A 229 10.03 -6.19 -9.07
C PRO A 229 10.55 -4.79 -8.74
N LEU A 230 9.97 -3.75 -9.32
CA LEU A 230 10.41 -2.38 -9.07
C LEU A 230 10.13 -1.96 -7.63
N VAL A 231 8.92 -2.20 -7.12
CA VAL A 231 8.55 -1.85 -5.75
C VAL A 231 9.43 -2.60 -4.74
N LEU A 232 9.66 -3.90 -4.91
CA LEU A 232 10.46 -4.67 -3.95
C LEU A 232 11.93 -4.28 -3.95
N THR A 233 12.53 -4.05 -5.13
CA THR A 233 13.93 -3.60 -5.21
C THR A 233 14.10 -2.21 -4.60
N LEU A 234 13.16 -1.28 -4.82
CA LEU A 234 13.15 0.03 -4.15
C LEU A 234 12.97 -0.09 -2.63
N LYS A 235 12.09 -0.97 -2.14
CA LYS A 235 11.95 -1.23 -0.71
C LYS A 235 13.24 -1.77 -0.09
N SER A 236 13.93 -2.71 -0.76
CA SER A 236 15.21 -3.24 -0.31
C SER A 236 16.30 -2.18 -0.30
N TRP A 237 16.40 -1.37 -1.35
CA TRP A 237 17.32 -0.23 -1.45
C TRP A 237 17.09 0.78 -0.31
N ALA A 238 15.85 1.18 -0.10
CA ALA A 238 15.49 2.13 0.95
C ALA A 238 15.76 1.56 2.35
N LYS A 239 15.49 0.26 2.57
CA LYS A 239 15.82 -0.45 3.82
C LYS A 239 17.33 -0.50 4.04
N PHE A 240 18.11 -0.79 3.01
CA PHE A 240 19.58 -0.83 3.09
C PHE A 240 20.17 0.51 3.51
N HIS A 241 19.64 1.64 3.02
CA HIS A 241 20.08 2.99 3.40
C HIS A 241 19.35 3.57 4.64
N ASN A 242 18.65 2.74 5.41
CA ASN A 242 17.89 3.16 6.60
C ASN A 242 16.91 4.32 6.35
N ILE A 243 16.29 4.41 5.17
CA ILE A 243 15.26 5.41 4.83
C ILE A 243 13.85 4.79 4.70
N ASN A 244 13.67 3.57 5.21
CA ASN A 244 12.41 2.80 5.18
C ASN A 244 12.00 2.34 6.59
N ASP A 245 11.87 3.28 7.52
CA ASP A 245 11.36 3.07 8.87
C ASP A 245 10.63 4.32 9.38
N ALA A 246 9.29 4.28 9.37
CA ALA A 246 8.46 5.39 9.82
C ALA A 246 8.63 5.70 11.32
N SER A 247 9.06 4.74 12.14
CA SER A 247 9.36 4.97 13.56
C SER A 247 10.63 5.81 13.76
N GLN A 248 11.55 5.75 12.79
CA GLN A 248 12.78 6.55 12.72
C GLN A 248 12.61 7.81 11.88
N LYS A 249 11.37 8.33 11.77
CA LYS A 249 11.05 9.56 11.03
C LYS A 249 11.34 9.52 9.52
N THR A 250 11.50 8.32 8.94
CA THR A 250 11.76 8.16 7.51
C THR A 250 10.52 7.65 6.76
N LEU A 251 10.68 7.23 5.50
CA LEU A 251 9.56 6.76 4.68
C LEU A 251 8.99 5.46 5.22
N SER A 252 7.67 5.30 5.15
CA SER A 252 7.06 3.99 5.31
C SER A 252 7.17 3.18 4.01
N SER A 253 7.13 1.85 4.12
CA SER A 253 7.04 0.97 2.94
C SER A 253 5.82 1.26 2.07
N TYR A 254 4.73 1.75 2.67
CA TYR A 254 3.53 2.17 1.95
C TYR A 254 3.79 3.45 1.14
N SER A 255 4.44 4.46 1.75
CA SER A 255 4.83 5.69 1.05
C SER A 255 5.75 5.43 -0.14
N ILE A 256 6.78 4.58 0.01
CA ILE A 256 7.66 4.18 -1.10
C ILE A 256 6.87 3.51 -2.23
N THR A 257 5.91 2.66 -1.87
CA THR A 257 5.04 1.99 -2.84
C THR A 257 4.21 3.01 -3.62
N LEU A 258 3.57 3.98 -2.94
CA LEU A 258 2.79 5.03 -3.61
C LEU A 258 3.64 5.94 -4.48
N MET A 259 4.85 6.32 -4.05
CA MET A 259 5.81 7.07 -4.87
C MET A 259 6.15 6.32 -6.16
N CYS A 260 6.39 5.01 -6.07
CA CYS A 260 6.68 4.16 -7.22
C CYS A 260 5.49 4.06 -8.17
N LEU A 261 4.29 3.80 -7.64
CA LEU A 261 3.07 3.73 -8.45
C LEU A 261 2.80 5.06 -9.16
N PHE A 262 2.90 6.19 -8.46
CA PHE A 262 2.78 7.51 -9.07
C PHE A 262 3.78 7.72 -10.19
N TYR A 263 5.06 7.37 -9.99
CA TYR A 263 6.07 7.46 -11.03
C TYR A 263 5.68 6.66 -12.28
N LEU A 264 5.22 5.41 -12.09
CA LEU A 264 4.77 4.53 -13.18
C LEU A 264 3.48 5.02 -13.88
N GLN A 265 2.61 5.75 -13.18
CA GLN A 265 1.38 6.33 -13.73
C GLN A 265 1.63 7.62 -14.51
N ALA A 266 2.36 8.54 -13.88
CA ALA A 266 2.35 9.94 -14.26
C ALA A 266 3.66 10.38 -14.94
N ILE A 267 4.79 9.80 -14.56
CA ILE A 267 6.12 10.27 -14.95
C ILE A 267 6.72 9.40 -16.06
N ALA A 268 6.73 8.08 -15.90
CA ALA A 268 7.13 7.15 -16.95
C ALA A 268 6.16 7.27 -18.14
N LYS A 269 6.70 7.44 -19.35
CA LYS A 269 5.90 7.62 -20.58
C LYS A 269 6.34 6.66 -21.69
N PRO A 270 5.39 5.95 -22.34
CA PRO A 270 3.95 5.83 -22.01
C PRO A 270 3.68 5.33 -20.57
N SER A 271 2.48 5.52 -20.03
CA SER A 271 2.19 5.11 -18.64
C SER A 271 2.28 3.59 -18.49
N VAL A 272 2.93 3.11 -17.42
CA VAL A 272 3.10 1.67 -17.14
C VAL A 272 1.85 1.10 -16.48
N VAL A 273 1.22 1.86 -15.59
CA VAL A 273 -0.04 1.50 -14.93
C VAL A 273 -1.05 2.64 -15.07
N PRO A 274 -2.37 2.38 -14.97
CA PRO A 274 -3.40 3.37 -15.18
C PRO A 274 -3.77 4.01 -13.83
N VAL A 275 -4.79 4.86 -13.82
CA VAL A 275 -5.43 5.29 -12.58
C VAL A 275 -6.63 4.39 -12.31
N TRP A 276 -6.45 3.35 -11.48
CA TRP A 276 -7.48 2.32 -11.30
C TRP A 276 -8.77 2.83 -10.68
N GLN A 277 -8.69 3.79 -9.77
CA GLN A 277 -9.88 4.42 -9.17
C GLN A 277 -10.68 5.24 -10.19
N ALA A 278 -10.03 5.76 -11.24
CA ALA A 278 -10.69 6.45 -12.33
C ALA A 278 -11.30 5.46 -13.35
N LEU A 279 -10.61 4.37 -13.66
CA LEU A 279 -11.10 3.34 -14.60
C LEU A 279 -12.21 2.46 -14.01
N LEU A 280 -12.15 2.17 -12.71
CA LEU A 280 -13.06 1.28 -12.01
C LEU A 280 -13.62 1.92 -10.73
N PRO A 281 -14.33 3.06 -10.83
CA PRO A 281 -14.82 3.81 -9.66
C PRO A 281 -15.73 2.95 -8.77
N ASN A 282 -16.61 2.16 -9.38
CA ASN A 282 -17.51 1.25 -8.66
C ASN A 282 -16.79 0.08 -7.97
N ARG A 283 -15.53 -0.23 -8.31
CA ARG A 283 -14.75 -1.27 -7.63
C ARG A 283 -14.08 -0.72 -6.37
N PHE A 284 -13.61 0.51 -6.47
CA PHE A 284 -12.83 1.19 -5.43
C PHE A 284 -13.64 2.24 -4.67
N ASP A 285 -14.97 2.17 -4.72
CA ASP A 285 -15.84 3.05 -3.95
C ASP A 285 -15.66 2.79 -2.44
N VAL A 286 -15.36 3.87 -1.71
CA VAL A 286 -15.17 3.88 -0.26
C VAL A 286 -16.45 3.52 0.51
N ASN A 287 -17.63 3.62 -0.12
CA ASN A 287 -18.91 3.31 0.48
C ASN A 287 -19.28 1.82 0.41
N ILE A 288 -18.58 1.02 -0.41
CA ILE A 288 -18.87 -0.42 -0.53
C ILE A 288 -18.41 -1.14 0.75
N PRO A 289 -19.29 -1.84 1.49
CA PRO A 289 -18.86 -2.59 2.67
C PRO A 289 -17.72 -3.56 2.35
N VAL A 290 -16.72 -3.66 3.23
CA VAL A 290 -15.52 -4.48 2.97
C VAL A 290 -15.84 -5.94 2.63
N ALA A 291 -16.87 -6.50 3.25
CA ALA A 291 -17.36 -7.86 2.99
C ALA A 291 -17.82 -8.06 1.54
N ASN A 292 -18.14 -6.98 0.81
CA ASN A 292 -18.65 -6.99 -0.56
C ASN A 292 -17.59 -6.58 -1.60
N LEU A 293 -16.34 -6.37 -1.20
CA LEU A 293 -15.27 -6.04 -2.15
C LEU A 293 -15.04 -7.21 -3.12
N LYS A 294 -14.98 -6.91 -4.42
CA LYS A 294 -14.73 -7.89 -5.48
C LYS A 294 -13.25 -8.25 -5.59
N ARG A 295 -12.74 -8.94 -4.57
CA ARG A 295 -11.32 -9.28 -4.45
C ARG A 295 -10.87 -10.41 -5.39
N ASN A 296 -11.70 -10.93 -6.28
CA ASN A 296 -11.28 -11.98 -7.23
C ASN A 296 -11.12 -11.49 -8.68
N ASP A 297 -11.34 -10.20 -8.94
CA ASP A 297 -11.22 -9.62 -10.28
C ASP A 297 -9.75 -9.56 -10.73
N GLU A 298 -9.49 -9.79 -12.02
CA GLU A 298 -8.14 -9.80 -12.61
C GLU A 298 -7.84 -8.53 -13.44
N PRO A 299 -6.86 -7.70 -13.05
CA PRO A 299 -6.57 -6.42 -13.72
C PRO A 299 -6.00 -6.58 -15.13
N LYS A 300 -5.22 -7.63 -15.39
CA LYS A 300 -4.51 -7.85 -16.68
C LYS A 300 -5.43 -7.99 -17.87
N LEU A 301 -6.71 -8.32 -17.63
CA LEU A 301 -7.71 -8.43 -18.68
C LEU A 301 -8.24 -7.06 -19.14
N ILE A 302 -7.95 -6.00 -18.38
CA ILE A 302 -8.53 -4.67 -18.56
C ILE A 302 -7.50 -3.68 -19.15
N TRP A 303 -6.22 -3.84 -18.83
CA TRP A 303 -5.17 -2.90 -19.24
C TRP A 303 -3.84 -3.58 -19.60
N ARG A 304 -3.15 -3.03 -20.62
CA ARG A 304 -1.83 -3.40 -21.12
C ARG A 304 -0.99 -2.18 -21.55
N SER A 305 0.11 -1.91 -20.84
CA SER A 305 1.03 -0.81 -21.19
C SER A 305 1.66 -0.88 -22.58
N ASP A 306 1.72 0.28 -23.26
CA ASP A 306 2.55 0.54 -24.45
C ASP A 306 3.98 0.98 -24.08
N ASN A 307 4.31 1.02 -22.79
CA ASN A 307 5.64 1.39 -22.32
C ASN A 307 6.63 0.24 -22.50
N HIS A 308 7.73 0.51 -23.21
CA HIS A 308 8.79 -0.46 -23.47
C HIS A 308 10.07 -0.26 -22.64
N GLN A 309 10.07 0.65 -21.66
CA GLN A 309 11.19 0.83 -20.75
C GLN A 309 11.44 -0.45 -19.94
N THR A 310 12.69 -0.87 -19.89
CA THR A 310 13.16 -1.99 -19.07
C THR A 310 13.01 -1.69 -17.57
N LEU A 311 13.11 -2.72 -16.73
CA LEU A 311 13.06 -2.54 -15.28
C LEU A 311 14.21 -1.63 -14.79
N GLY A 312 15.40 -1.77 -15.37
CA GLY A 312 16.56 -0.93 -15.08
C GLY A 312 16.32 0.55 -15.44
N GLU A 313 15.76 0.83 -16.61
CA GLU A 313 15.40 2.20 -17.02
C GLU A 313 14.37 2.82 -16.07
N LEU A 314 13.35 2.04 -15.67
CA LEU A 314 12.33 2.51 -14.73
C LEU A 314 12.92 2.78 -13.34
N PHE A 315 13.81 1.91 -12.85
CA PHE A 315 14.49 2.09 -11.55
C PHE A 315 15.35 3.36 -11.53
N ILE A 316 16.16 3.57 -12.56
CA ILE A 316 17.01 4.77 -12.67
C ILE A 316 16.16 6.02 -12.83
N GLY A 317 15.11 5.97 -13.66
CA GLY A 317 14.21 7.09 -13.86
C GLY A 317 13.43 7.47 -12.60
N PHE A 318 13.04 6.49 -11.77
CA PHE A 318 12.44 6.74 -10.45
C PHE A 318 13.41 7.51 -9.54
N LEU A 319 14.66 7.03 -9.41
CA LEU A 319 15.67 7.70 -8.60
C LEU A 319 15.96 9.11 -9.12
N LYS A 320 16.10 9.27 -10.44
CA LYS A 320 16.32 10.57 -11.08
C LYS A 320 15.22 11.56 -10.73
N PHE A 321 13.96 11.14 -10.89
CA PHE A 321 12.81 12.01 -10.67
C PHE A 321 12.81 12.55 -9.24
N PHE A 322 12.98 11.69 -8.24
CA PHE A 322 13.00 12.10 -6.83
C PHE A 322 14.32 12.78 -6.40
N ALA A 323 15.43 12.56 -7.11
CA ALA A 323 16.69 13.24 -6.85
C ALA A 323 16.76 14.68 -7.39
N LYS A 324 16.10 14.93 -8.54
CA LYS A 324 16.32 16.14 -9.36
C LYS A 324 15.06 16.89 -9.75
N ASP A 325 14.01 16.17 -10.13
CA ASP A 325 12.89 16.76 -10.87
C ASP A 325 11.70 17.08 -9.94
N PHE A 326 11.48 16.26 -8.91
CA PHE A 326 10.37 16.44 -7.97
C PHE A 326 10.60 17.64 -7.05
N ARG A 327 9.64 18.55 -7.05
CA ARG A 327 9.63 19.76 -6.22
C ARG A 327 8.83 19.51 -4.94
N TYR A 328 9.53 19.00 -3.92
CA TYR A 328 8.98 18.66 -2.59
C TYR A 328 8.32 19.85 -1.87
N ASP A 329 8.75 21.06 -2.19
CA ASP A 329 8.22 22.32 -1.66
C ASP A 329 6.88 22.71 -2.28
N ARG A 330 6.55 22.20 -3.48
CA ARG A 330 5.39 22.67 -4.27
C ARG A 330 4.34 21.61 -4.56
N HIS A 331 4.69 20.33 -4.50
CA HIS A 331 3.77 19.29 -4.97
C HIS A 331 3.51 18.21 -3.92
N ALA A 332 2.26 17.72 -3.96
CA ALA A 332 1.86 16.46 -3.38
C ALA A 332 1.69 15.40 -4.48
N ILE A 333 1.96 14.14 -4.12
CA ILE A 333 1.74 12.98 -5.00
C ILE A 333 0.33 12.45 -4.81
N SER A 334 -0.40 12.22 -5.90
CA SER A 334 -1.69 11.49 -5.86
C SER A 334 -1.73 10.33 -6.84
N VAL A 335 -1.80 9.12 -6.30
CA VAL A 335 -2.07 7.88 -7.07
C VAL A 335 -3.53 7.81 -7.51
N ARG A 336 -4.45 8.39 -6.72
CA ARG A 336 -5.89 8.45 -7.00
C ARG A 336 -6.19 9.33 -8.21
N MET A 337 -5.49 10.45 -8.35
CA MET A 337 -5.63 11.35 -9.50
C MET A 337 -4.63 11.04 -10.63
N GLY A 338 -3.55 10.32 -10.33
CA GLY A 338 -2.49 10.02 -11.29
C GLY A 338 -1.71 11.26 -11.73
N CYS A 339 -1.60 12.27 -10.86
CA CYS A 339 -0.93 13.52 -11.14
C CYS A 339 -0.29 14.13 -9.89
N LEU A 340 0.50 15.18 -10.11
CA LEU A 340 0.94 16.07 -9.05
C LEU A 340 -0.22 17.00 -8.69
N ILE A 341 -0.41 17.25 -7.40
CA ILE A 341 -1.33 18.25 -6.87
C ILE A 341 -0.47 19.38 -6.30
N ASP A 342 -0.96 20.61 -6.34
CA ASP A 342 -0.33 21.70 -5.59
C ASP A 342 -0.33 21.36 -4.09
N LYS A 343 0.80 21.60 -3.42
CA LYS A 343 0.97 21.20 -2.02
C LYS A 343 0.10 22.02 -1.10
N ASP A 344 -0.10 23.31 -1.37
CA ASP A 344 -0.94 24.17 -0.53
C ASP A 344 -2.41 23.72 -0.65
N ASP A 345 -2.86 23.46 -1.89
CA ASP A 345 -4.21 22.90 -2.13
C ASP A 345 -4.41 21.55 -1.42
N PHE A 346 -3.40 20.68 -1.40
CA PHE A 346 -3.46 19.40 -0.69
C PHE A 346 -3.58 19.60 0.83
N LEU A 347 -2.75 20.48 1.41
CA LEU A 347 -2.72 20.72 2.85
C LEU A 347 -4.01 21.39 3.35
N ASP A 348 -4.61 22.29 2.55
CA ASP A 348 -5.91 22.90 2.88
C ASP A 348 -7.05 21.87 2.98
N ASN A 349 -6.93 20.75 2.25
CA ASN A 349 -7.91 19.67 2.27
C ASN A 349 -7.57 18.54 3.26
N ASP A 350 -6.35 18.50 3.81
CA ASP A 350 -5.95 17.49 4.78
C ASP A 350 -6.51 17.82 6.17
N VAL A 351 -7.65 17.20 6.50
CA VAL A 351 -8.39 17.34 7.77
C VAL A 351 -7.58 17.02 9.03
N THR A 352 -6.38 16.48 8.89
CA THR A 352 -5.53 16.13 10.01
C THR A 352 -4.67 17.27 10.54
N ASN A 353 -4.63 18.41 9.82
CA ASN A 353 -3.99 19.68 10.21
C ASN A 353 -2.57 19.49 10.79
N TYR A 354 -1.72 18.78 10.05
CA TYR A 354 -0.33 18.57 10.44
C TYR A 354 0.48 19.84 10.23
N GLY A 355 1.41 20.12 11.15
CA GLY A 355 2.31 21.27 11.08
C GLY A 355 3.28 21.19 9.90
N HIS A 356 4.56 20.97 10.18
CA HIS A 356 5.59 20.99 9.14
C HIS A 356 5.54 19.73 8.24
N VAL A 357 5.12 19.88 6.98
CA VAL A 357 5.06 18.78 6.00
C VAL A 357 6.18 18.92 4.97
N LEU A 358 7.17 18.03 5.02
CA LEU A 358 8.31 18.04 4.10
C LEU A 358 8.05 17.23 2.82
N LEU A 359 7.32 16.13 2.94
CA LEU A 359 6.89 15.29 1.82
C LEU A 359 5.38 15.04 1.92
N ALA A 360 4.66 15.32 0.83
CA ALA A 360 3.22 15.14 0.73
C ALA A 360 2.87 14.01 -0.24
N ILE A 361 2.22 12.97 0.27
CA ILE A 361 1.71 11.83 -0.51
C ILE A 361 0.27 11.59 -0.08
N GLU A 362 -0.69 11.81 -0.97
CA GLU A 362 -2.12 11.62 -0.74
C GLU A 362 -2.45 10.12 -0.58
N GLU A 363 -3.12 9.79 0.51
CA GLU A 363 -3.72 8.48 0.74
C GLU A 363 -4.94 8.29 -0.20
N PRO A 364 -5.00 7.22 -1.01
CA PRO A 364 -5.97 7.13 -2.09
C PRO A 364 -7.46 7.06 -1.71
N PHE A 365 -7.81 6.81 -0.44
CA PHE A 365 -9.19 6.68 0.04
C PHE A 365 -9.58 7.75 1.06
N ASP A 366 -8.73 8.06 2.02
CA ASP A 366 -8.98 9.01 3.11
C ASP A 366 -8.30 10.37 2.93
N LEU A 367 -7.51 10.53 1.85
CA LEU A 367 -6.91 11.79 1.38
C LEU A 367 -5.92 12.43 2.35
N THR A 368 -5.50 11.72 3.38
CA THR A 368 -4.51 12.21 4.33
C THR A 368 -3.08 12.05 3.81
N ASN A 369 -2.09 12.70 4.44
CA ASN A 369 -0.70 12.45 4.06
C ASN A 369 -0.21 11.04 4.51
N THR A 370 0.41 10.23 3.67
CA THR A 370 1.02 8.95 4.10
C THR A 370 2.46 9.10 4.60
N ALA A 371 3.12 10.21 4.27
CA ALA A 371 4.51 10.51 4.64
C ALA A 371 4.64 11.38 5.91
N ARG A 372 3.64 11.33 6.81
CA ARG A 372 3.61 12.12 8.06
C ARG A 372 4.80 11.86 8.99
N SER A 373 5.43 10.70 8.90
CA SER A 373 6.63 10.39 9.68
C SER A 373 7.82 11.24 9.28
N VAL A 374 7.83 11.79 8.06
CA VAL A 374 8.91 12.62 7.52
C VAL A 374 8.61 14.09 7.82
N TYR A 375 8.77 14.47 9.08
CA TYR A 375 8.56 15.83 9.59
C TYR A 375 9.86 16.52 10.05
N ASP A 376 10.97 15.76 10.10
CA ASP A 376 12.27 16.19 10.60
C ASP A 376 13.16 16.59 9.42
N ASP A 377 13.70 17.81 9.47
CA ASP A 377 14.48 18.42 8.38
C ASP A 377 15.76 17.66 8.05
N ASP A 378 16.48 17.20 9.07
CA ASP A 378 17.75 16.49 8.90
C ASP A 378 17.51 15.12 8.26
N GLU A 379 16.52 14.39 8.74
CA GLU A 379 16.13 13.10 8.13
C GLU A 379 15.58 13.28 6.70
N PHE A 380 14.83 14.35 6.44
CA PHE A 380 14.35 14.64 5.09
C PHE A 380 15.50 14.95 4.12
N GLU A 381 16.45 15.80 4.50
CA GLU A 381 17.62 16.07 3.68
C GLU A 381 18.49 14.82 3.48
N ARG A 382 18.58 13.96 4.51
CA ARG A 382 19.24 12.66 4.37
C ARG A 382 18.54 11.77 3.34
N ILE A 383 17.21 11.68 3.38
CA ILE A 383 16.43 10.95 2.36
C ILE A 383 16.74 11.48 0.96
N VAL A 384 16.65 12.79 0.75
CA VAL A 384 16.90 13.42 -0.55
C VAL A 384 18.36 13.20 -1.00
N ARG A 385 19.32 13.24 -0.09
CA ARG A 385 20.74 12.94 -0.38
C ARG A 385 20.94 11.49 -0.81
N VAL A 386 20.29 10.53 -0.15
CA VAL A 386 20.32 9.12 -0.53
C VAL A 386 19.79 8.95 -1.96
N PHE A 387 18.63 9.55 -2.30
CA PHE A 387 18.12 9.55 -3.68
C PHE A 387 19.15 10.10 -4.69
N ARG A 388 19.77 11.25 -4.39
CA ARG A 388 20.77 11.88 -5.26
C ARG A 388 22.01 11.01 -5.45
N ARG A 389 22.61 10.52 -4.36
CA ARG A 389 23.81 9.65 -4.41
C ARG A 389 23.51 8.36 -5.15
N SER A 390 22.41 7.68 -4.82
CA SER A 390 22.00 6.47 -5.50
C SER A 390 21.80 6.71 -7.00
N TYR A 391 21.09 7.77 -7.40
CA TYR A 391 20.90 8.12 -8.80
C TYR A 391 22.25 8.34 -9.51
N TYR A 392 23.14 9.19 -8.99
CA TYR A 392 24.41 9.48 -9.65
C TYR A 392 25.35 8.28 -9.73
N THR A 393 25.32 7.39 -8.74
CA THR A 393 26.12 6.16 -8.75
C THR A 393 25.56 5.18 -9.79
N ILE A 394 24.29 4.82 -9.69
CA ILE A 394 23.68 3.83 -10.60
C ILE A 394 23.61 4.34 -12.04
N ASP A 395 23.53 5.65 -12.25
CA ASP A 395 23.51 6.23 -13.60
C ASP A 395 24.85 6.03 -14.33
N LYS A 396 25.95 5.92 -13.59
CA LYS A 396 27.29 5.65 -14.12
C LYS A 396 27.61 4.17 -14.18
N THR A 397 27.26 3.42 -13.14
CA THR A 397 27.70 2.02 -12.98
C THR A 397 26.76 1.02 -13.63
N ARG A 398 25.48 1.38 -13.82
CA ARG A 398 24.41 0.49 -14.30
C ARG A 398 24.34 -0.83 -13.51
N SER A 399 24.66 -0.78 -12.21
CA SER A 399 24.62 -1.94 -11.32
C SER A 399 23.87 -1.62 -10.04
N PHE A 400 22.94 -2.49 -9.65
CA PHE A 400 22.18 -2.38 -8.41
C PHE A 400 23.07 -2.60 -7.18
N SER A 401 24.02 -3.54 -7.25
CA SER A 401 24.99 -3.80 -6.18
C SER A 401 25.83 -2.57 -5.86
N SER A 402 26.11 -1.71 -6.84
CA SER A 402 26.90 -0.48 -6.64
C SER A 402 26.24 0.54 -5.70
N ILE A 403 24.93 0.46 -5.49
CA ILE A 403 24.20 1.29 -4.54
C ILE A 403 23.81 0.51 -3.28
N LEU A 404 24.35 -0.70 -3.09
CA LEU A 404 24.16 -1.56 -1.92
C LEU A 404 25.49 -1.96 -1.26
N THR A 405 26.60 -1.27 -1.58
CA THR A 405 27.92 -1.54 -0.98
C THR A 405 28.09 -0.86 0.38
N GLU A 406 27.67 0.39 0.49
CA GLU A 406 27.79 1.20 1.70
C GLU A 406 26.54 2.06 1.90
N GLN A 407 26.22 2.32 3.16
CA GLN A 407 25.13 3.24 3.48
C GLN A 407 25.56 4.66 3.17
N PHE A 408 24.72 5.41 2.46
CA PHE A 408 24.98 6.81 2.21
C PHE A 408 24.55 7.60 3.45
N GLU A 409 25.54 8.16 4.15
CA GLU A 409 25.33 9.07 5.28
C GLU A 409 24.75 10.42 4.87
#